data_AF-A0AAN8FLM4-F1
#
_entry.id   AF-A0AAN8FLM4-F1
#
_cell.length_a   1.000
_cell.length_b   1.000
_cell.length_c   1.000
_cell.angle_alpha   90.00
_cell.angle_beta   90.00
_cell.angle_gamma   90.00
#
_symmetry.space_group_name_H-M   'P 1'
#
loop_
_entity.id
_entity.type
_entity.pdbx_description
1 polymer ?
#
loop_
_entity_poly.entity_id
_entity_poly.type
_entity_poly.pdbx_seq_one_letter_code
_entity_poly.pdbx_strand_id
1 'polypeptide(L)'
;MKSAVYLTELFPNAKFIFMIRDGRATVHSIISRKVTITGFDLSSYRQSLTKWNGAISIMDDQCTSVGSKCLRVYYEQLVLHPEPQMRRILQFLDLPWNSTVLHHEQFIGKAISLSKVERSSDQVVKPVNMDALSKWVGVIPEDVIKDMDAIAPMLRQLGYDPNANPPNYGTPDELVAKKTEDIHKNGEVWYKKAVEVVNDPNRVDKPA
;
A
#
# COMPACT_ATOMS: atom_id res chain seq x y z
N MET A 1 0.89 -10.72 7.58
CA MET A 1 1.75 -11.30 8.61
C MET A 1 0.91 -12.08 9.62
N LYS A 2 0.39 -13.26 9.23
CA LYS A 2 -0.48 -14.07 10.12
C LYS A 2 0.29 -15.00 11.06
N SER A 3 1.59 -15.16 10.84
CA SER A 3 2.42 -16.18 11.48
C SER A 3 3.78 -15.61 11.92
N ALA A 4 3.86 -14.33 12.28
CA ALA A 4 5.14 -13.74 12.66
C ALA A 4 5.74 -14.36 13.93
N VAL A 5 4.89 -14.74 14.90
CA VAL A 5 5.35 -15.45 16.11
C VAL A 5 6.06 -16.74 15.71
N TYR A 6 5.40 -17.57 14.91
CA TYR A 6 5.98 -18.82 14.40
C TYR A 6 7.25 -18.60 13.55
N LEU A 7 7.24 -17.59 12.67
CA LEU A 7 8.42 -17.25 11.87
C LEU A 7 9.60 -16.77 12.72
N THR A 8 9.33 -16.17 13.89
CA THR A 8 10.37 -15.75 14.84
C THR A 8 11.01 -16.96 15.53
N GLU A 9 10.26 -18.03 15.76
CA GLU A 9 10.80 -19.30 16.28
C GLU A 9 11.74 -19.95 15.26
N LEU A 10 11.34 -19.97 13.98
CA LEU A 10 12.15 -20.55 12.90
C LEU A 10 13.35 -19.68 12.52
N PHE A 11 13.18 -18.36 12.53
CA PHE A 11 14.20 -17.39 12.15
C PHE A 11 14.38 -16.36 13.26
N PRO A 12 15.16 -16.67 14.31
CA PRO A 12 15.30 -15.82 15.49
C PRO A 12 15.80 -14.40 15.20
N ASN A 13 16.53 -14.20 14.10
CA ASN A 13 17.05 -12.89 13.68
C ASN A 13 16.16 -12.18 12.65
N ALA A 14 15.01 -12.76 12.27
CA ALA A 14 14.10 -12.13 11.33
C ALA A 14 13.49 -10.86 11.93
N LYS A 15 13.36 -9.85 11.06
CA LYS A 15 12.63 -8.61 11.33
C LYS A 15 11.51 -8.48 10.32
N PHE A 16 10.41 -7.87 10.74
CA PHE A 16 9.18 -7.81 9.97
C PHE A 16 8.75 -6.37 9.73
N ILE A 17 8.47 -6.03 8.46
CA ILE A 17 7.81 -4.78 8.11
C ILE A 17 6.32 -5.07 7.93
N PHE A 18 5.50 -4.51 8.82
CA PHE A 18 4.05 -4.59 8.75
C PHE A 18 3.51 -3.34 8.04
N MET A 19 3.23 -3.50 6.74
CA MET A 19 2.59 -2.47 5.94
C MET A 19 1.13 -2.30 6.35
N ILE A 20 0.76 -1.09 6.73
CA ILE A 20 -0.59 -0.67 7.07
C ILE A 20 -1.04 0.35 6.03
N ARG A 21 -2.26 0.21 5.54
CA ARG A 21 -2.90 1.14 4.62
C ARG A 21 -4.36 1.26 5.03
N ASP A 22 -4.97 2.39 4.74
CA ASP A 22 -6.41 2.61 4.94
C ASP A 22 -7.20 1.43 4.33
N GLY A 23 -8.06 0.83 5.13
CA GLY A 23 -8.87 -0.32 4.71
C GLY A 23 -9.78 -0.01 3.54
N ARG A 24 -10.25 1.23 3.44
CA ARG A 24 -11.09 1.73 2.34
C ARG A 24 -10.31 1.76 1.03
N ALA A 25 -9.09 2.29 1.06
CA ALA A 25 -8.17 2.30 -0.08
C ALA A 25 -7.77 0.87 -0.50
N THR A 26 -7.52 0.00 0.49
CA THR A 26 -7.12 -1.39 0.27
C THR A 26 -8.24 -2.19 -0.40
N VAL A 27 -9.45 -2.15 0.15
CA VAL A 27 -10.62 -2.86 -0.39
C VAL A 27 -11.00 -2.32 -1.76
N HIS A 28 -11.00 -1.00 -1.95
CA HIS A 28 -11.26 -0.41 -3.26
C HIS A 28 -10.26 -0.92 -4.30
N SER A 29 -8.96 -0.94 -3.97
CA SER A 29 -7.92 -1.46 -4.87
C SER A 29 -8.09 -2.96 -5.19
N ILE A 30 -8.60 -3.75 -4.25
CA ILE A 30 -8.86 -5.19 -4.46
C ILE A 30 -10.03 -5.37 -5.44
N ILE A 31 -11.12 -4.63 -5.21
CA ILE A 31 -12.36 -4.71 -6.00
C ILE A 31 -12.14 -4.18 -7.43
N SER A 32 -11.66 -2.95 -7.57
CA SER A 32 -11.53 -2.28 -8.88
C SER A 32 -10.56 -3.02 -9.81
N ARG A 33 -9.50 -3.61 -9.25
CA ARG A 33 -8.48 -4.35 -10.00
C ARG A 33 -8.73 -5.86 -10.06
N LYS A 34 -9.85 -6.32 -9.50
CA LYS A 34 -10.27 -7.74 -9.46
C LYS A 34 -9.16 -8.66 -8.91
N VAL A 35 -8.50 -8.24 -7.84
CA VAL A 35 -7.46 -9.04 -7.18
C VAL A 35 -8.13 -10.14 -6.37
N THR A 36 -8.04 -11.38 -6.83
CA THR A 36 -8.67 -12.52 -6.16
C THR A 36 -7.92 -12.88 -4.88
N ILE A 37 -8.58 -12.72 -3.74
CA ILE A 37 -8.08 -13.11 -2.42
C ILE A 37 -9.08 -14.09 -1.81
N THR A 38 -8.61 -15.25 -1.34
CA THR A 38 -9.47 -16.27 -0.75
C THR A 38 -10.33 -15.70 0.37
N GLY A 39 -11.64 -15.83 0.22
CA GLY A 39 -12.64 -15.37 1.19
C GLY A 39 -13.11 -13.92 1.00
N PHE A 40 -12.55 -13.15 0.08
CA PHE A 40 -13.05 -11.82 -0.30
C PHE A 40 -14.11 -11.95 -1.40
N ASP A 41 -15.24 -11.28 -1.21
CA ASP A 41 -16.26 -11.08 -2.24
C ASP A 41 -16.01 -9.74 -2.94
N LEU A 42 -15.55 -9.81 -4.18
CA LEU A 42 -15.20 -8.64 -5.00
C LEU A 42 -16.43 -7.82 -5.44
N SER A 43 -17.65 -8.30 -5.18
CA SER A 43 -18.89 -7.56 -5.45
C SER A 43 -19.40 -6.77 -4.22
N SER A 44 -18.82 -7.00 -3.04
CA SER A 44 -19.31 -6.42 -1.78
C SER A 44 -18.20 -5.70 -1.01
N TYR A 45 -18.27 -4.36 -0.98
CA TYR A 45 -17.39 -3.53 -0.14
C TYR A 45 -17.53 -3.88 1.34
N ARG A 46 -18.78 -4.09 1.82
CA ARG A 46 -19.06 -4.45 3.21
C ARG A 46 -18.33 -5.74 3.61
N GLN A 47 -18.51 -6.81 2.83
CA GLN A 47 -17.89 -8.10 3.11
C GLN A 47 -16.36 -8.00 3.04
N SER A 48 -15.83 -7.34 2.00
CA SER A 48 -14.40 -7.14 1.81
C SER A 48 -13.77 -6.30 2.95
N LEU A 49 -14.46 -5.27 3.46
CA LEU A 49 -14.01 -4.49 4.62
C LEU A 49 -14.03 -5.30 5.91
N THR A 50 -15.08 -6.10 6.15
CA THR A 50 -15.11 -7.03 7.30
C THR A 50 -13.94 -8.03 7.24
N LYS A 51 -13.64 -8.57 6.05
CA LYS A 51 -12.50 -9.48 5.84
C LYS A 51 -11.16 -8.80 6.01
N TRP A 52 -11.01 -7.58 5.50
CA TRP A 52 -9.83 -6.75 5.74
C TRP A 52 -9.64 -6.51 7.24
N ASN A 53 -10.70 -6.13 7.97
CA ASN A 53 -10.66 -5.86 9.40
C ASN A 53 -10.20 -7.08 10.20
N GLY A 54 -10.75 -8.27 9.91
CA GLY A 54 -10.33 -9.50 10.55
C GLY A 54 -8.88 -9.89 10.23
N ALA A 55 -8.45 -9.69 8.98
CA ALA A 55 -7.08 -10.00 8.57
C ALA A 55 -6.05 -9.05 9.20
N ILE A 56 -6.32 -7.74 9.20
CA ILE A 56 -5.40 -6.72 9.73
C ILE A 56 -5.33 -6.80 11.25
N SER A 57 -6.42 -7.13 11.94
CA SER A 57 -6.44 -7.36 13.39
C SER A 57 -5.47 -8.48 13.79
N ILE A 58 -5.57 -9.66 13.14
CA ILE A 58 -4.65 -10.78 13.40
C ILE A 58 -3.19 -10.38 13.11
N MET A 59 -2.97 -9.61 12.03
CA MET A 59 -1.61 -9.16 11.66
C MET A 59 -1.04 -8.16 12.66
N ASP A 60 -1.88 -7.28 13.20
CA ASP A 60 -1.49 -6.32 14.22
C ASP A 60 -1.16 -7.01 15.55
N ASP A 61 -1.99 -7.97 15.97
CA ASP A 61 -1.73 -8.79 17.18
C ASP A 61 -0.41 -9.56 17.07
N GLN A 62 -0.14 -10.15 15.91
CA GLN A 62 1.13 -10.83 15.62
C GLN A 62 2.32 -9.87 15.68
N CYS A 63 2.18 -8.67 15.10
CA CYS A 63 3.21 -7.64 15.14
C CYS A 63 3.49 -7.17 16.58
N THR A 64 2.44 -6.98 17.38
CA THR A 64 2.55 -6.67 18.82
C THR A 64 3.25 -7.79 19.57
N SER A 65 2.89 -9.05 19.29
CA SER A 65 3.43 -10.22 19.99
C SER A 65 4.94 -10.42 19.78
N VAL A 66 5.46 -10.11 18.58
CA VAL A 66 6.90 -10.19 18.30
C VAL A 66 7.68 -8.93 18.70
N GLY A 67 6.99 -7.90 19.23
CA GLY A 67 7.57 -6.71 19.82
C GLY A 67 8.54 -5.97 18.91
N SER A 68 9.78 -5.76 19.37
CA SER A 68 10.81 -5.00 18.66
C SER A 68 11.26 -5.61 17.33
N LYS A 69 10.82 -6.84 16.99
CA LYS A 69 11.07 -7.46 15.70
C LYS A 69 10.08 -7.05 14.62
N CYS A 70 9.02 -6.30 14.94
CA CYS A 70 8.06 -5.81 13.97
C CYS A 70 7.98 -4.27 13.93
N LEU A 71 8.11 -3.71 12.73
CA LEU A 71 7.93 -2.28 12.47
C LEU A 71 6.63 -2.05 11.69
N ARG A 72 5.74 -1.24 12.28
CA ARG A 72 4.55 -0.71 11.60
C ARG A 72 4.95 0.42 10.64
N VAL A 73 4.56 0.29 9.39
CA VAL A 73 4.82 1.26 8.31
C VAL A 73 3.51 1.61 7.63
N TYR A 74 3.09 2.86 7.78
CA TYR A 74 1.89 3.40 7.14
C TYR A 74 2.21 3.76 5.69
N TYR A 75 1.47 3.17 4.76
CA TYR A 75 1.64 3.37 3.32
C TYR A 75 1.52 4.85 2.96
N GLU A 76 0.53 5.55 3.51
CA GLU A 76 0.30 6.95 3.20
C GLU A 76 1.48 7.81 3.66
N GLN A 77 2.04 7.52 4.84
CA GLN A 77 3.25 8.21 5.33
C GLN A 77 4.49 7.87 4.50
N LEU A 78 4.62 6.63 4.02
CA LEU A 78 5.71 6.22 3.14
C LEU A 78 5.63 6.91 1.77
N VAL A 79 4.42 7.13 1.27
CA VAL A 79 4.21 7.88 0.02
C VAL A 79 4.47 9.36 0.21
N LEU A 80 3.91 9.97 1.25
CA LEU A 80 4.02 11.41 1.52
C LEU A 80 5.45 11.82 1.93
N HIS A 81 6.14 10.97 2.71
CA HIS A 81 7.43 11.25 3.32
C HIS A 81 8.44 10.10 3.12
N PRO A 82 8.82 9.77 1.87
CA PRO A 82 9.57 8.56 1.56
C PRO A 82 10.96 8.53 2.19
N GLU A 83 11.69 9.67 2.21
CA GLU A 83 13.03 9.70 2.78
C GLU A 83 13.03 9.46 4.30
N PRO A 84 12.27 10.21 5.12
CA PRO A 84 12.18 9.94 6.55
C PRO A 84 11.73 8.50 6.86
N GLN A 85 10.74 7.98 6.13
CA GLN A 85 10.25 6.61 6.35
C GLN A 85 11.29 5.56 5.96
N MET A 86 11.99 5.72 4.83
CA MET A 86 13.05 4.78 4.43
C MET A 86 14.26 4.82 5.36
N ARG A 87 14.62 5.99 5.90
CA ARG A 87 15.66 6.10 6.95
C ARG A 87 15.26 5.30 8.19
N ARG A 88 14.01 5.49 8.66
CA ARG A 88 13.46 4.73 9.80
C ARG A 88 13.43 3.23 9.54
N ILE A 89 13.03 2.80 8.34
CA ILE A 89 12.98 1.38 7.95
C ILE A 89 14.38 0.77 7.90
N LEU A 90 15.34 1.42 7.25
CA LEU A 90 16.71 0.89 7.15
C LEU A 90 17.40 0.85 8.51
N GLN A 91 17.19 1.87 9.35
CA GLN A 91 17.67 1.85 10.74
C GLN A 91 17.07 0.67 11.51
N PHE A 92 15.75 0.44 11.41
CA PHE A 92 15.12 -0.71 12.05
C PHE A 92 15.69 -2.04 11.55
N LEU A 93 16.06 -2.14 10.27
CA LEU A 93 16.65 -3.34 9.68
C LEU A 93 18.16 -3.49 9.96
N ASP A 94 18.80 -2.55 10.66
CA ASP A 94 20.26 -2.45 10.81
C ASP A 94 21.02 -2.41 9.47
N LEU A 95 20.47 -1.70 8.49
CA LEU A 95 21.06 -1.53 7.16
C LEU A 95 21.58 -0.09 6.96
N PRO A 96 22.71 0.10 6.27
CA PRO A 96 23.22 1.43 5.97
C PRO A 96 22.27 2.20 5.04
N TRP A 97 22.21 3.52 5.23
CA TRP A 97 21.47 4.40 4.34
C TRP A 97 22.04 4.36 2.91
N ASN A 98 21.16 4.29 1.92
CA ASN A 98 21.50 4.50 0.53
C ASN A 98 20.37 5.27 -0.17
N SER A 99 20.67 6.37 -0.84
CA SER A 99 19.66 7.21 -1.49
C SER A 99 18.95 6.51 -2.67
N THR A 100 19.52 5.42 -3.19
CA THR A 100 18.90 4.63 -4.26
C THR A 100 17.52 4.08 -3.90
N VAL A 101 17.21 3.93 -2.60
CA VAL A 101 15.89 3.49 -2.13
C VAL A 101 14.76 4.48 -2.49
N LEU A 102 15.08 5.72 -2.82
CA LEU A 102 14.13 6.75 -3.27
C LEU A 102 13.92 6.79 -4.78
N HIS A 103 14.63 5.92 -5.50
CA HIS A 103 14.73 5.91 -6.97
C HIS A 103 14.55 4.50 -7.54
N HIS A 104 13.71 3.66 -6.92
CA HIS A 104 13.52 2.27 -7.31
C HIS A 104 13.17 2.12 -8.80
N GLU A 105 12.45 3.08 -9.38
CA GLU A 105 12.03 3.09 -10.78
C GLU A 105 13.19 3.06 -11.79
N GLN A 106 14.40 3.43 -11.37
CA GLN A 106 15.62 3.47 -12.18
C GLN A 106 16.35 2.11 -12.22
N PHE A 107 16.00 1.21 -11.28
CA PHE A 107 16.66 -0.09 -11.07
C PHE A 107 15.81 -1.28 -11.53
N ILE A 108 14.60 -1.03 -12.05
CA ILE A 108 13.71 -2.07 -12.59
C ILE A 108 14.31 -2.67 -13.87
N GLY A 109 14.30 -4.00 -13.95
CA GLY A 109 14.95 -4.75 -15.03
C GLY A 109 16.47 -4.82 -14.93
N LYS A 110 17.05 -4.19 -13.89
CA LYS A 110 18.48 -4.27 -13.55
C LYS A 110 18.64 -5.04 -12.24
N ALA A 111 18.51 -4.35 -11.12
CA ALA A 111 18.63 -4.93 -9.78
C ALA A 111 17.27 -5.32 -9.17
N ILE A 112 16.17 -4.73 -9.66
CA ILE A 112 14.80 -5.04 -9.22
C ILE A 112 14.12 -5.86 -10.32
N SER A 113 13.77 -7.10 -9.99
CA SER A 113 12.98 -7.98 -10.85
C SER A 113 11.50 -7.84 -10.53
N LEU A 114 10.68 -7.62 -11.55
CA LEU A 114 9.22 -7.56 -11.42
C LEU A 114 8.59 -8.72 -12.18
N SER A 115 7.63 -9.38 -11.55
CA SER A 115 6.83 -10.42 -12.22
C SER A 115 5.82 -9.78 -13.16
N LYS A 116 5.79 -10.22 -14.42
CA LYS A 116 4.83 -9.72 -15.41
C LYS A 116 3.37 -10.01 -15.01
N VAL A 117 3.14 -11.09 -14.27
CA VAL A 117 1.79 -11.53 -13.86
C VAL A 117 1.34 -10.95 -12.53
N GLU A 118 2.24 -10.35 -11.76
CA GLU A 118 1.89 -9.76 -10.46
C GLU A 118 1.09 -8.48 -10.63
N ARG A 119 0.02 -8.34 -9.84
CA ARG A 119 -0.97 -7.28 -10.01
C ARG A 119 -0.41 -5.89 -9.70
N SER A 120 0.64 -5.75 -8.90
CA SER A 120 1.22 -4.43 -8.55
C SER A 120 2.27 -3.93 -9.53
N SER A 121 2.74 -4.76 -10.47
CA SER A 121 3.91 -4.44 -11.31
C SER A 121 3.75 -3.18 -12.17
N ASP A 122 2.56 -2.91 -12.71
CA ASP A 122 2.25 -1.69 -13.48
C ASP A 122 2.32 -0.40 -12.63
N GLN A 123 2.18 -0.53 -11.32
CA GLN A 123 2.24 0.60 -10.38
C GLN A 123 3.66 0.80 -9.87
N VAL A 124 4.37 -0.29 -9.55
CA VAL A 124 5.75 -0.27 -9.02
C VAL A 124 6.77 0.23 -10.06
N VAL A 125 6.43 0.28 -11.35
CA VAL A 125 7.31 0.85 -12.37
C VAL A 125 7.46 2.37 -12.32
N LYS A 126 6.48 3.04 -11.69
CA LYS A 126 6.45 4.49 -11.55
C LYS A 126 7.20 4.88 -10.27
N PRO A 127 7.80 6.08 -10.21
CA PRO A 127 8.31 6.64 -8.97
C PRO A 127 7.22 6.69 -7.90
N VAL A 128 7.60 6.75 -6.62
CA VAL A 128 6.67 7.05 -5.52
C VAL A 128 5.87 8.31 -5.85
N ASN A 129 4.54 8.19 -5.78
CA ASN A 129 3.58 9.21 -6.21
C ASN A 129 2.26 9.08 -5.43
N MET A 130 1.42 10.11 -5.53
CA MET A 130 0.20 10.24 -4.70
C MET A 130 -1.08 9.71 -5.35
N ASP A 131 -1.05 9.19 -6.57
CA ASP A 131 -2.25 8.86 -7.35
C ASP A 131 -3.17 7.88 -6.62
N ALA A 132 -2.63 7.00 -5.78
CA ALA A 132 -3.39 5.95 -5.13
C ALA A 132 -3.89 6.30 -3.72
N LEU A 133 -3.59 7.49 -3.18
CA LEU A 133 -3.96 7.82 -1.79
C LEU A 133 -5.48 7.88 -1.60
N SER A 134 -6.19 8.61 -2.46
CA SER A 134 -7.61 8.94 -2.29
C SER A 134 -8.53 8.44 -3.40
N LYS A 135 -8.07 7.58 -4.32
CA LYS A 135 -8.88 6.99 -5.42
C LYS A 135 -10.18 6.31 -4.95
N TRP A 136 -10.24 5.89 -3.70
CA TRP A 136 -11.41 5.23 -3.12
C TRP A 136 -12.53 6.22 -2.72
N VAL A 137 -12.24 7.51 -2.62
CA VAL A 137 -13.22 8.50 -2.16
C VAL A 137 -14.34 8.63 -3.21
N GLY A 138 -15.59 8.56 -2.75
CA GLY A 138 -16.77 8.68 -3.61
C GLY A 138 -17.22 7.39 -4.31
N VAL A 139 -16.52 6.26 -4.12
CA VAL A 139 -16.88 4.99 -4.78
C VAL A 139 -17.46 3.93 -3.83
N ILE A 140 -17.34 4.14 -2.51
CA ILE A 140 -17.88 3.23 -1.50
C ILE A 140 -19.37 3.52 -1.33
N PRO A 141 -20.26 2.51 -1.33
CA PRO A 141 -21.69 2.71 -1.13
C PRO A 141 -22.02 3.43 0.18
N GLU A 142 -23.04 4.28 0.17
CA GLU A 142 -23.42 5.13 1.31
C GLU A 142 -23.78 4.32 2.56
N ASP A 143 -24.43 3.17 2.41
CA ASP A 143 -24.78 2.28 3.53
C ASP A 143 -23.53 1.74 4.22
N VAL A 144 -22.47 1.47 3.45
CA VAL A 144 -21.18 1.00 3.97
C VAL A 144 -20.43 2.12 4.65
N ILE A 145 -20.47 3.35 4.10
CA ILE A 145 -19.89 4.53 4.73
C ILE A 145 -20.55 4.80 6.09
N LYS A 146 -21.89 4.72 6.16
CA LYS A 146 -22.65 4.93 7.39
C LYS A 146 -22.26 3.95 8.50
N ASP A 147 -21.98 2.71 8.14
CA ASP A 147 -21.63 1.64 9.08
C ASP A 147 -20.11 1.42 9.22
N MET A 148 -19.27 2.32 8.71
CA MET A 148 -17.83 2.09 8.53
C MET A 148 -17.10 1.68 9.82
N ASP A 149 -17.30 2.39 10.93
CA ASP A 149 -16.65 2.07 12.21
C ASP A 149 -17.12 0.72 12.79
N ALA A 150 -18.37 0.33 12.52
CA ALA A 150 -18.91 -0.97 12.94
C ALA A 150 -18.36 -2.12 12.09
N ILE A 151 -18.21 -1.91 10.78
CA ILE A 151 -17.67 -2.91 9.84
C ILE A 151 -16.17 -3.09 10.04
N ALA A 152 -15.44 -1.99 10.25
CA ALA A 152 -13.99 -1.93 10.21
C ALA A 152 -13.40 -1.11 11.37
N PRO A 153 -13.61 -1.52 12.65
CA PRO A 153 -13.10 -0.80 13.82
C PRO A 153 -11.57 -0.68 13.86
N MET A 154 -10.84 -1.54 13.14
CA MET A 154 -9.39 -1.42 12.98
C MET A 154 -8.97 -0.12 12.30
N LEU A 155 -9.83 0.53 11.51
CA LEU A 155 -9.52 1.86 10.97
C LEU A 155 -9.17 2.82 12.11
N ARG A 156 -10.06 2.96 13.09
CA ARG A 156 -9.88 3.82 14.26
C ARG A 156 -8.68 3.39 15.10
N GLN A 157 -8.51 2.08 15.33
CA GLN A 157 -7.38 1.57 16.11
C GLN A 157 -6.02 1.85 15.45
N LEU A 158 -5.98 1.88 14.11
CA LEU A 158 -4.79 2.20 13.33
C LEU A 158 -4.66 3.70 13.01
N GLY A 159 -5.49 4.55 13.61
CA GLY A 159 -5.39 6.01 13.46
C GLY A 159 -6.06 6.59 12.21
N TYR A 160 -6.85 5.80 11.47
CA TYR A 160 -7.71 6.29 10.39
C TYR A 160 -9.09 6.64 10.95
N ASP A 161 -9.53 7.89 10.80
CA ASP A 161 -10.90 8.27 11.15
C ASP A 161 -11.90 7.55 10.21
N PRO A 162 -12.76 6.65 10.73
CA PRO A 162 -13.72 5.91 9.93
C PRO A 162 -14.81 6.80 9.32
N ASN A 163 -15.05 7.99 9.90
CA ASN A 163 -16.09 8.92 9.47
C ASN A 163 -15.56 10.00 8.52
N ALA A 164 -14.25 10.21 8.44
CA ALA A 164 -13.64 11.19 7.54
C ALA A 164 -13.65 10.70 6.07
N ASN A 165 -14.34 11.44 5.21
CA ASN A 165 -14.45 11.16 3.77
C ASN A 165 -14.41 12.49 2.98
N PRO A 166 -13.25 12.91 2.42
CA PRO A 166 -11.97 12.22 2.40
C PRO A 166 -11.24 12.29 3.75
N PRO A 167 -10.35 11.33 4.06
CA PRO A 167 -9.43 11.44 5.19
C PRO A 167 -8.30 12.43 4.89
N ASN A 168 -7.75 13.01 5.96
CA ASN A 168 -6.52 13.77 5.88
C ASN A 168 -5.32 12.87 6.25
N TYR A 169 -4.54 12.48 5.24
CA TYR A 169 -3.33 11.67 5.45
C TYR A 169 -2.07 12.52 5.74
N GLY A 170 -2.16 13.85 5.61
CA GLY A 170 -1.03 14.77 5.72
C GLY A 170 -0.66 15.45 4.38
N THR A 171 0.37 16.28 4.43
CA THR A 171 0.89 17.04 3.28
C THR A 171 2.16 16.39 2.76
N PRO A 172 2.30 16.16 1.44
CA PRO A 172 3.49 15.51 0.88
C PRO A 172 4.74 16.37 0.98
N ASP A 173 5.90 15.71 1.01
CA ASP A 173 7.18 16.36 0.71
C ASP A 173 7.16 16.94 -0.71
N GLU A 174 7.80 18.09 -0.91
CA GLU A 174 7.82 18.79 -2.21
C GLU A 174 8.32 17.91 -3.37
N LEU A 175 9.28 17.02 -3.09
CA LEU A 175 9.81 16.08 -4.08
C LEU A 175 8.74 15.09 -4.58
N VAL A 176 7.86 14.63 -3.69
CA VAL A 176 6.77 13.70 -4.04
C VAL A 176 5.72 14.41 -4.87
N ALA A 177 5.40 15.66 -4.52
CA ALA A 177 4.50 16.50 -5.32
C ALA A 177 5.03 16.70 -6.74
N LYS A 178 6.31 17.08 -6.89
CA LYS A 178 6.98 17.22 -8.19
C LYS A 178 6.98 15.92 -9.00
N LYS A 179 7.32 14.78 -8.37
CA LYS A 179 7.28 13.47 -9.04
C LYS A 179 5.88 13.11 -9.53
N THR A 180 4.85 13.42 -8.75
CA THR A 180 3.46 13.17 -9.12
C THR A 180 3.04 14.04 -10.32
N GLU A 181 3.38 15.32 -10.30
CA GLU A 181 3.13 16.24 -11.42
C GLU A 181 3.85 15.79 -12.70
N ASP A 182 5.10 15.36 -12.59
CA ASP A 182 5.87 14.84 -13.72
C ASP A 182 5.26 13.56 -14.29
N ILE A 183 4.70 12.68 -13.45
CA ILE A 183 3.99 11.49 -13.91
C ILE A 183 2.75 11.89 -14.70
N HIS A 184 2.01 12.90 -14.26
CA HIS A 184 0.82 13.39 -14.98
C HIS A 184 1.20 14.04 -16.32
N LYS A 185 2.21 14.92 -16.32
CA LYS A 185 2.73 15.56 -17.55
C LYS A 185 3.23 14.54 -18.56
N ASN A 186 3.84 13.45 -18.08
CA ASN A 186 4.42 12.39 -18.92
C ASN A 186 3.60 11.09 -18.87
N GLY A 187 2.27 11.20 -18.71
CA GLY A 187 1.38 10.05 -18.49
C GLY A 187 1.52 8.96 -19.56
N GLU A 188 1.62 9.36 -20.83
CA GLU A 188 1.82 8.44 -21.97
C GLU A 188 3.14 7.66 -21.89
N VAL A 189 4.21 8.30 -21.42
CA VAL A 189 5.53 7.65 -21.27
C VAL A 189 5.46 6.60 -20.17
N TRP A 190 4.88 6.95 -19.02
CA TRP A 190 4.72 6.02 -17.90
C TRP A 190 3.74 4.90 -18.20
N TYR A 191 2.69 5.17 -18.98
CA TYR A 191 1.78 4.15 -19.47
C TYR A 191 2.51 3.13 -20.35
N LYS A 192 3.25 3.58 -21.37
CA LYS A 192 4.04 2.68 -22.23
C LYS A 192 5.03 1.84 -21.43
N LYS A 193 5.77 2.45 -20.50
CA LYS A 193 6.71 1.73 -19.62
C LYS A 193 6.02 0.66 -18.77
N ALA A 194 4.84 0.96 -18.22
CA ALA A 194 4.06 -0.01 -17.44
C ALA A 194 3.55 -1.17 -18.31
N VAL A 195 3.06 -0.87 -19.51
CA VAL A 195 2.59 -1.86 -20.48
C VAL A 195 3.72 -2.80 -20.88
N GLU A 196 4.92 -2.28 -21.14
CA GLU A 196 6.11 -3.08 -21.45
C GLU A 196 6.48 -4.06 -20.32
N VAL A 197 6.38 -3.62 -19.07
CA VAL A 197 6.70 -4.45 -17.91
C VAL A 197 5.67 -5.56 -17.70
N VAL A 198 4.37 -5.27 -17.80
CA VAL A 198 3.32 -6.27 -17.55
C VAL A 198 2.91 -7.07 -18.78
N ASN A 199 3.30 -6.62 -19.97
CA ASN A 199 2.98 -7.21 -21.27
C ASN A 199 1.46 -7.38 -21.52
N ASP A 200 0.65 -6.46 -20.99
CA ASP A 200 -0.81 -6.46 -21.14
C ASP A 200 -1.38 -5.04 -20.93
N PRO A 201 -1.78 -4.35 -22.01
CA PRO A 201 -2.34 -3.00 -21.91
C PRO A 201 -3.63 -2.90 -21.10
N ASN A 202 -4.42 -3.97 -21.00
CA ASN A 202 -5.69 -3.95 -20.26
C ASN A 202 -5.49 -3.94 -18.73
N ARG A 203 -4.25 -4.13 -18.27
CA ARG A 203 -3.90 -4.13 -16.86
C ARG A 203 -3.32 -2.82 -16.36
N VAL A 204 -3.16 -1.83 -17.24
CA VAL A 204 -2.56 -0.53 -16.91
C VAL A 204 -3.63 0.54 -17.03
N ASP A 205 -3.79 1.35 -15.97
CA ASP A 205 -4.65 2.54 -16.02
C ASP A 205 -4.14 3.47 -17.13
N LYS A 206 -5.02 3.84 -18.07
CA LYS A 206 -4.71 4.82 -19.11
C LYS A 206 -4.50 6.20 -18.46
N PRO A 207 -3.59 7.03 -19.01
CA PRO A 207 -3.47 8.41 -18.58
C PRO A 207 -4.80 9.15 -18.84
N ALA A 208 -5.11 10.12 -17.98
CA ALA A 208 -6.29 10.96 -18.07
C ALA A 208 -6.16 12.00 -19.19
#